data_AF-A0A2M7LKB7-F1
#
_entry.id   AF-A0A2M7LKB7-F1
#
_cell.length_a   1.000
_cell.length_b   1.000
_cell.length_c   1.000
_cell.angle_alpha   90.00
_cell.angle_beta   90.00
_cell.angle_gamma   90.00
#
_symmetry.space_group_name_H-M   'P 1'
#
loop_
_entity.id
_entity.type
_entity.pdbx_description
1 polymer ?
#
loop_
_entity_poly.entity_id
_entity_poly.type
_entity_poly.pdbx_seq_one_letter_code
_entity_poly.pdbx_strand_id
1 'polypeptide(L)'
;MQDIPLFLVFLREYIVQKTLVSSKQFEAIKDIIVSFLIAKRGKYSSSFLNSSLIILVAIAIVAGPIIAENNPFSFTQQYDQQNQSSVVSYNPYETALSTVISSKPRDKVENYIIKSGDTLASIGKKFGVSVDTIKWANDLKNDTIKPEQTLKIPPVTGVVHTVVSGETVYSIAKKYKTSAQNIVNFIFNDFADIDTFALRSGQLLYVPDGVIEPKQPKYAAMAPQYANAIAGVRGSTNFIWPTTGIITQYPTWYHMAFDIASNALPPVIAADTGTVTFAGCIIRLPDVS
;
A
#
# COMPACT_ATOMS: atom_id res chain seq x y z
N MET A 1 -61.46 24.12 -37.17
CA MET A 1 -60.65 22.92 -36.82
C MET A 1 -59.41 22.74 -37.70
N GLN A 2 -59.10 23.64 -38.66
CA GLN A 2 -57.87 23.58 -39.47
C GLN A 2 -56.69 24.38 -38.86
N ASP A 3 -56.92 25.14 -37.79
CA ASP A 3 -55.93 26.09 -37.26
C ASP A 3 -54.87 25.43 -36.36
N ILE A 4 -55.23 24.34 -35.66
CA ILE A 4 -54.32 23.59 -34.79
C ILE A 4 -53.17 22.94 -35.57
N PRO A 5 -53.38 22.21 -36.68
CA PRO A 5 -52.27 21.64 -37.43
C PRO A 5 -51.37 22.72 -38.06
N LEU A 6 -51.94 23.84 -38.49
CA LEU A 6 -51.17 24.96 -39.04
C LEU A 6 -50.28 25.61 -37.96
N PHE A 7 -50.82 25.77 -36.74
CA PHE A 7 -50.07 26.25 -35.58
C PHE A 7 -48.92 25.31 -35.19
N LEU A 8 -49.13 23.99 -35.21
CA LEU A 8 -48.07 23.02 -34.88
C LEU A 8 -46.93 23.02 -35.91
N VAL A 9 -47.25 23.18 -37.19
CA VAL A 9 -46.23 23.33 -38.25
C VAL A 9 -45.43 24.61 -38.04
N PHE A 10 -46.12 25.74 -37.81
CA PHE A 10 -45.48 27.01 -37.50
C PHE A 10 -44.59 26.92 -36.25
N LEU A 11 -45.09 26.32 -35.16
CA LEU A 11 -44.36 26.15 -33.91
C LEU A 11 -43.09 25.32 -34.11
N ARG A 12 -43.18 24.23 -34.89
CA ARG A 12 -42.03 23.40 -35.24
C ARG A 12 -40.99 24.20 -36.03
N GLU A 13 -41.41 24.92 -37.08
CA GLU A 13 -40.50 25.72 -37.89
C GLU A 13 -39.83 26.83 -37.07
N TYR A 14 -40.60 27.51 -36.23
CA TYR A 14 -40.09 28.53 -35.31
C TYR A 14 -39.05 27.97 -34.34
N ILE A 15 -39.35 26.84 -33.69
CA ILE A 15 -38.42 26.20 -32.75
C ILE A 15 -37.15 25.75 -33.49
N VAL A 16 -37.27 25.10 -34.64
CA VAL A 16 -36.12 24.63 -35.42
C VAL A 16 -35.25 25.81 -35.85
N GLN A 17 -35.84 26.86 -36.41
CA GLN A 17 -35.11 28.04 -36.86
C GLN A 17 -34.40 28.73 -35.69
N LYS A 18 -35.10 28.92 -34.56
CA LYS A 18 -34.53 29.57 -33.38
C LYS A 18 -33.41 28.75 -32.75
N THR A 19 -33.56 27.43 -32.71
CA THR A 19 -32.53 26.51 -32.20
C THR A 19 -31.30 26.51 -33.11
N LEU A 20 -31.48 26.49 -34.44
CA LEU A 20 -30.37 26.55 -35.39
C LEU A 20 -29.61 27.87 -35.33
N VAL A 21 -30.32 29.00 -35.21
CA VAL A 21 -29.69 30.32 -35.05
C VAL A 21 -28.94 30.41 -33.72
N SER A 22 -29.55 29.95 -32.62
CA SER A 22 -28.91 29.91 -31.31
C SER A 22 -27.68 29.00 -31.30
N SER A 23 -27.73 27.86 -31.97
CA SER A 23 -26.61 26.93 -32.09
C SER A 23 -25.44 27.54 -32.87
N LYS A 24 -25.72 28.23 -33.99
CA LYS A 24 -24.67 28.95 -34.74
C LYS A 24 -24.03 30.07 -33.91
N GLN A 25 -24.82 30.83 -33.16
CA GLN A 25 -24.30 31.87 -32.26
C GLN A 25 -23.44 31.27 -31.14
N PHE A 26 -23.86 30.14 -30.56
CA PHE A 26 -23.09 29.42 -29.55
C PHE A 26 -21.74 28.96 -30.09
N GLU A 27 -21.70 28.35 -31.28
CA GLU A 27 -20.46 27.90 -31.91
C GLU A 27 -19.49 29.06 -32.16
N ALA A 28 -19.99 30.21 -32.66
CA ALA A 28 -19.16 31.39 -32.87
C ALA A 28 -18.54 31.92 -31.57
N ILE A 29 -19.31 31.96 -30.47
CA ILE A 29 -18.82 32.38 -29.15
C ILE A 29 -17.79 31.39 -28.62
N LYS A 30 -18.08 30.08 -28.74
CA LYS A 30 -17.17 29.00 -28.33
C LYS A 30 -15.83 29.14 -29.04
N ASP A 31 -15.82 29.37 -30.35
CA ASP A 31 -14.60 29.48 -31.14
C ASP A 31 -13.77 30.71 -30.77
N ILE A 32 -14.40 31.84 -30.42
CA ILE A 32 -13.72 33.03 -29.88
C ILE A 32 -13.04 32.71 -28.55
N ILE A 33 -13.75 32.04 -27.63
CA ILE A 33 -13.22 31.65 -26.32
C ILE A 33 -12.06 30.66 -26.50
N VAL A 34 -12.24 29.63 -27.33
CA VAL A 34 -11.20 28.63 -27.60
C VAL A 34 -9.96 29.27 -28.23
N SER A 35 -10.15 30.18 -29.19
CA SER A 35 -9.05 30.92 -29.82
C SER A 35 -8.28 31.78 -28.80
N PHE A 36 -8.99 32.45 -27.89
CA PHE A 36 -8.39 33.21 -26.79
C PHE A 36 -7.60 32.30 -25.82
N LEU A 37 -8.14 31.12 -25.49
CA LEU A 37 -7.48 30.14 -24.62
C LEU A 37 -6.23 29.53 -25.25
N ILE A 38 -6.22 29.33 -26.57
CA ILE A 38 -5.09 28.73 -27.28
C ILE A 38 -3.99 29.77 -27.59
N ALA A 39 -4.35 31.05 -27.80
CA ALA A 39 -3.42 32.07 -28.31
C ALA A 39 -2.21 32.40 -27.40
N LYS A 40 -2.19 31.98 -26.12
CA LYS A 40 -1.00 32.06 -25.24
C LYS A 40 -0.95 30.92 -24.22
N ARG A 41 -0.77 29.68 -24.69
CA ARG A 41 -0.61 28.50 -23.85
C ARG A 41 0.46 28.73 -22.75
N GLY A 42 0.03 28.85 -21.49
CA GLY A 42 0.88 28.80 -20.31
C GLY A 42 1.02 30.09 -19.48
N LYS A 43 0.82 31.29 -20.02
CA LYS A 43 1.06 32.54 -19.25
C LYS A 43 -0.06 32.88 -18.25
N TYR A 44 -1.28 32.38 -18.47
CA TYR A 44 -2.46 32.76 -17.69
C TYR A 44 -3.22 31.56 -17.08
N SER A 45 -2.58 30.38 -16.98
CA SER A 45 -3.25 29.16 -16.48
C SER A 45 -3.77 29.31 -15.04
N SER A 46 -3.02 29.95 -14.16
CA SER A 46 -3.42 30.17 -12.76
C SER A 46 -4.58 31.16 -12.62
N SER A 47 -4.54 32.29 -13.34
CA SER A 47 -5.65 33.25 -13.35
C SER A 47 -6.90 32.67 -14.00
N PHE A 48 -6.75 31.86 -15.05
CA PHE A 48 -7.87 31.20 -15.72
C PHE A 48 -8.61 30.21 -14.81
N LEU A 49 -7.89 29.36 -14.06
CA LEU A 49 -8.48 28.42 -13.10
C LEU A 49 -9.25 29.15 -12.00
N ASN A 50 -8.68 30.22 -11.46
CA ASN A 50 -9.34 31.01 -10.43
C ASN A 50 -10.58 31.73 -10.98
N SER A 51 -10.49 32.34 -12.17
CA SER A 51 -11.64 32.98 -12.81
C SER A 51 -12.74 31.98 -13.18
N SER A 52 -12.41 30.77 -13.67
CA SER A 52 -13.42 29.76 -13.99
C SER A 52 -14.11 29.24 -12.74
N LEU A 53 -13.38 29.06 -11.64
CA LEU A 53 -13.94 28.65 -10.36
C LEU A 53 -14.90 29.71 -9.81
N ILE A 54 -14.51 31.00 -9.86
CA ILE A 54 -15.37 32.11 -9.42
C ILE A 54 -16.65 32.18 -10.25
N ILE A 55 -16.55 32.02 -11.58
CA ILE A 55 -17.72 32.02 -12.47
C ILE A 55 -18.65 30.83 -12.15
N LEU A 56 -18.09 29.64 -11.93
CA LEU A 56 -18.87 28.43 -11.61
C LEU A 56 -19.60 28.59 -10.27
N VAL A 57 -18.91 29.12 -9.25
CA VAL A 57 -19.52 29.40 -7.94
C VAL A 57 -20.61 30.45 -8.05
N ALA A 58 -20.40 31.52 -8.83
CA ALA A 58 -21.41 32.54 -9.06
C ALA A 58 -22.66 31.96 -9.76
N ILE A 59 -22.47 31.10 -10.78
CA ILE A 59 -23.57 30.39 -11.45
C ILE A 59 -24.31 29.50 -10.46
N ALA A 60 -23.61 28.75 -9.62
CA ALA A 60 -24.23 27.86 -8.63
C ALA A 60 -25.04 28.63 -7.58
N ILE A 61 -24.57 29.80 -7.13
CA ILE A 61 -25.28 30.66 -6.18
C ILE A 61 -26.55 31.24 -6.82
N VAL A 62 -26.49 31.65 -8.09
CA VAL A 62 -27.64 32.26 -8.78
C VAL A 62 -28.65 31.19 -9.24
N ALA A 63 -28.16 30.08 -9.79
CA ALA A 63 -29.00 29.00 -10.31
C ALA A 63 -29.48 28.04 -9.22
N GLY A 64 -28.77 27.92 -8.09
CA GLY A 64 -29.09 27.02 -6.99
C GLY A 64 -30.51 27.18 -6.46
N PRO A 65 -30.96 28.41 -6.09
CA PRO A 65 -32.33 28.65 -5.65
C PRO A 65 -33.38 28.27 -6.70
N ILE A 66 -33.13 28.59 -7.97
CA ILE A 66 -34.06 28.31 -9.09
C ILE A 66 -34.22 26.80 -9.31
N ILE A 67 -33.13 26.04 -9.22
CA ILE A 67 -33.13 24.57 -9.36
C ILE A 67 -33.79 23.93 -8.14
N ALA A 68 -33.54 24.45 -6.93
CA ALA A 68 -34.14 23.93 -5.70
C ALA A 68 -35.67 24.10 -5.68
N GLU A 69 -36.18 25.24 -6.13
CA GLU A 69 -37.62 25.54 -6.16
C GLU A 69 -38.38 24.81 -7.27
N ASN A 70 -37.73 24.46 -8.39
CA ASN A 70 -38.36 23.81 -9.55
C ASN A 70 -37.87 22.39 -9.81
N ASN A 71 -37.34 21.70 -8.78
CA ASN A 71 -36.70 20.38 -8.88
C ASN A 71 -37.52 19.37 -9.72
N PRO A 72 -37.15 19.12 -11.00
CA PRO A 72 -37.88 18.18 -11.87
C PRO A 72 -37.52 16.72 -11.57
N PHE A 73 -36.60 16.50 -10.61
CA PHE A 73 -36.10 15.19 -10.17
C PHE A 73 -36.54 14.85 -8.74
N SER A 74 -37.66 15.41 -8.27
CA SER A 74 -38.29 14.99 -7.02
C SER A 74 -38.86 13.58 -7.18
N PHE A 75 -38.00 12.57 -7.13
CA PHE A 75 -38.40 11.21 -6.88
C PHE A 75 -38.96 11.17 -5.46
N THR A 76 -40.29 11.07 -5.33
CA THR A 76 -40.95 10.59 -4.12
C THR A 76 -40.53 9.14 -3.89
N GLN A 77 -39.31 8.95 -3.37
CA GLN A 77 -38.94 7.72 -2.68
C GLN A 77 -39.86 7.63 -1.47
N GLN A 78 -40.79 6.67 -1.48
CA GLN A 78 -41.40 6.15 -0.26
C GLN A 78 -40.26 5.58 0.59
N TYR A 79 -39.71 6.40 1.47
CA TYR A 79 -38.87 5.91 2.55
C TYR A 79 -39.78 5.18 3.55
N ASP A 80 -39.58 3.87 3.62
CA ASP A 80 -40.14 3.00 4.64
C ASP A 80 -39.73 3.52 6.02
N GLN A 81 -40.71 3.93 6.84
CA GLN A 81 -40.48 4.49 8.16
C GLN A 81 -40.15 3.37 9.17
N GLN A 82 -38.89 2.96 9.23
CA GLN A 82 -38.34 2.19 10.36
C GLN A 82 -37.36 2.95 11.25
N ASN A 83 -37.17 4.26 11.04
CA ASN A 83 -36.40 5.08 11.98
C ASN A 83 -37.22 6.32 12.36
N GLN A 84 -38.18 6.12 13.25
CA GLN A 84 -38.76 7.22 14.01
C GLN A 84 -37.65 7.87 14.83
N SER A 85 -37.42 9.16 14.58
CA SER A 85 -36.75 10.05 15.50
C SER A 85 -37.52 10.06 16.82
N SER A 86 -37.12 9.21 17.75
CA SER A 86 -37.49 9.35 19.15
C SER A 86 -36.94 10.69 19.63
N VAL A 87 -37.83 11.56 20.09
CA VAL A 87 -37.42 12.71 20.90
C VAL A 87 -36.79 12.13 22.14
N VAL A 88 -35.46 12.09 22.17
CA VAL A 88 -34.68 11.53 23.27
C VAL A 88 -34.87 12.47 24.46
N SER A 89 -35.67 12.03 25.44
CA SER A 89 -35.62 12.57 26.79
C SER A 89 -34.23 12.25 27.35
N TYR A 90 -33.39 13.28 27.44
CA TYR A 90 -32.02 13.16 27.93
C TYR A 90 -32.06 12.95 29.45
N ASN A 91 -31.85 11.71 29.90
CA ASN A 91 -31.56 11.39 31.30
C ASN A 91 -30.03 11.40 31.50
N PRO A 92 -29.43 12.44 32.11
CA PRO A 92 -27.98 12.57 32.27
C PRO A 92 -27.34 11.50 33.18
N TYR A 93 -28.15 10.63 33.80
CA TYR A 93 -27.66 9.63 34.76
C TYR A 93 -27.64 8.19 34.24
N GLU A 94 -28.18 7.91 33.04
CA GLU A 94 -28.27 6.54 32.49
C GLU A 94 -27.35 6.27 31.28
N THR A 95 -26.77 7.30 30.66
CA THR A 95 -25.88 7.12 29.52
C THR A 95 -24.43 7.27 29.96
N ALA A 96 -23.75 6.15 30.21
CA ALA A 96 -22.30 6.15 30.20
C ALA A 96 -21.86 6.72 28.84
N LEU A 97 -21.21 7.88 28.86
CA LEU A 97 -20.65 8.52 27.68
C LEU A 97 -19.60 7.58 27.07
N SER A 98 -20.02 6.73 26.13
CA SER A 98 -19.10 5.93 25.34
C SER A 98 -18.54 6.86 24.27
N THR A 99 -17.41 7.50 24.58
CA THR A 99 -16.67 8.26 23.59
C THR A 99 -16.17 7.29 22.53
N VAL A 100 -16.74 7.37 21.31
CA VAL A 100 -16.12 6.74 20.14
C VAL A 100 -14.78 7.43 19.95
N ILE A 101 -13.71 6.78 20.37
CA ILE A 101 -12.35 7.29 20.19
C ILE A 101 -12.13 7.39 18.67
N SER A 102 -12.03 8.62 18.16
CA SER A 102 -11.59 8.85 16.79
C SER A 102 -10.18 8.28 16.66
N SER A 103 -10.04 7.18 15.91
CA SER A 103 -8.75 6.56 15.61
C SER A 103 -8.01 7.42 14.58
N LYS A 104 -7.42 8.52 15.02
CA LYS A 104 -6.50 9.31 14.18
C LYS A 104 -5.40 8.36 13.67
N PRO A 105 -5.17 8.25 12.36
CA PRO A 105 -4.06 7.47 11.82
C PRO A 105 -2.74 8.00 12.39
N ARG A 106 -1.84 7.08 12.76
CA ARG A 106 -0.51 7.44 13.26
C ARG A 106 0.27 8.11 12.13
N ASP A 107 0.86 9.26 12.43
CA ASP A 107 1.54 10.12 11.44
C ASP A 107 3.07 10.06 11.55
N LYS A 108 3.59 9.43 12.61
CA LYS A 108 5.03 9.36 12.89
C LYS A 108 5.45 8.06 13.55
N VAL A 109 6.76 7.82 13.59
CA VAL A 109 7.35 6.74 14.37
C VAL A 109 7.14 7.02 15.87
N GLU A 110 6.55 6.07 16.57
CA GLU A 110 6.31 6.14 18.01
C GLU A 110 7.34 5.32 18.77
N ASN A 111 7.76 5.80 19.94
CA ASN A 111 8.62 5.05 20.84
C ASN A 111 7.75 4.27 21.83
N TYR A 112 7.91 2.96 21.87
CA TYR A 112 7.18 2.06 22.76
C TYR A 112 8.14 1.39 23.74
N ILE A 113 7.89 1.50 25.03
CA ILE A 113 8.65 0.81 26.08
C ILE A 113 8.01 -0.57 26.30
N ILE A 114 8.81 -1.62 26.11
CA ILE A 114 8.38 -3.01 26.21
C ILE A 114 8.02 -3.33 27.65
N LYS A 115 6.83 -3.91 27.85
CA LYS A 115 6.36 -4.38 29.16
C LYS A 115 6.62 -5.87 29.34
N SER A 116 6.63 -6.32 30.59
CA SER A 116 6.72 -7.75 30.89
C SER A 116 5.57 -8.53 30.22
N GLY A 117 5.90 -9.58 29.49
CA GLY A 117 4.95 -10.40 28.72
C GLY A 117 4.67 -9.92 27.29
N ASP A 118 5.24 -8.80 26.84
CA ASP A 118 5.13 -8.37 25.46
C ASP A 118 5.96 -9.28 24.52
N THR A 119 5.44 -9.53 23.32
CA THR A 119 6.11 -10.20 22.21
C THR A 119 6.06 -9.29 20.98
N LEU A 120 6.97 -9.46 20.02
CA LEU A 120 6.89 -8.69 18.77
C LEU A 120 5.55 -8.87 18.06
N ALA A 121 4.96 -10.06 18.14
CA ALA A 121 3.65 -10.37 17.57
C ALA A 121 2.51 -9.61 18.28
N SER A 122 2.51 -9.57 19.63
CA SER A 122 1.48 -8.84 20.38
C SER A 122 1.61 -7.33 20.18
N ILE A 123 2.83 -6.81 20.11
CA ILE A 123 3.12 -5.40 19.81
C ILE A 123 2.66 -5.08 18.37
N GLY A 124 3.04 -5.89 17.38
CA GLY A 124 2.62 -5.70 15.99
C GLY A 124 1.12 -5.66 15.84
N LYS A 125 0.40 -6.59 16.47
CA LYS A 125 -1.08 -6.61 16.48
C LYS A 125 -1.66 -5.35 17.13
N LYS A 126 -1.10 -4.90 18.25
CA LYS A 126 -1.55 -3.69 18.96
C LYS A 126 -1.41 -2.42 18.11
N PHE A 127 -0.34 -2.32 17.32
CA PHE A 127 -0.06 -1.14 16.50
C PHE A 127 -0.49 -1.28 15.04
N GLY A 128 -0.98 -2.45 14.62
CA GLY A 128 -1.37 -2.73 13.24
C GLY A 128 -0.20 -2.77 12.27
N VAL A 129 0.98 -3.26 12.72
CA VAL A 129 2.19 -3.37 11.88
C VAL A 129 2.74 -4.80 11.90
N SER A 130 3.45 -5.19 10.83
CA SER A 130 4.08 -6.51 10.78
C SER A 130 5.25 -6.63 11.77
N VAL A 131 5.52 -7.87 12.21
CA VAL A 131 6.69 -8.19 13.06
C VAL A 131 7.98 -7.77 12.36
N ASP A 132 8.09 -8.04 11.06
CA ASP A 132 9.26 -7.66 10.27
C ASP A 132 9.46 -6.14 10.21
N THR A 133 8.38 -5.37 10.08
CA THR A 133 8.43 -3.89 10.14
C THR A 133 9.08 -3.41 11.44
N ILE A 134 8.68 -4.00 12.57
CA ILE A 134 9.25 -3.65 13.88
C ILE A 134 10.73 -4.03 13.93
N LYS A 135 11.09 -5.22 13.41
CA LYS A 135 12.48 -5.68 13.39
C LYS A 135 13.36 -4.77 12.55
N TRP A 136 12.93 -4.42 11.35
CA TRP A 136 13.66 -3.53 10.45
C TRP A 136 13.82 -2.12 11.03
N ALA A 137 12.79 -1.57 11.68
CA ALA A 137 12.85 -0.25 12.29
C ALA A 137 13.81 -0.17 13.51
N ASN A 138 14.19 -1.32 14.08
CA ASN A 138 14.99 -1.43 15.31
C ASN A 138 16.27 -2.26 15.13
N ASP A 139 16.64 -2.59 13.89
CA ASP A 139 17.82 -3.41 13.55
C ASP A 139 17.88 -4.77 14.30
N LEU A 140 16.71 -5.37 14.58
CA LEU A 140 16.63 -6.64 15.30
C LEU A 140 16.90 -7.82 14.36
N LYS A 141 17.86 -8.68 14.74
CA LYS A 141 18.23 -9.88 13.98
C LYS A 141 17.33 -11.09 14.27
N ASN A 142 16.72 -11.11 15.45
CA ASN A 142 15.88 -12.20 15.94
C ASN A 142 14.65 -11.60 16.64
N ASP A 143 13.77 -12.48 17.13
CA ASP A 143 12.52 -12.07 17.76
C ASP A 143 12.68 -11.84 19.28
N THR A 144 13.92 -11.76 19.75
CA THR A 144 14.24 -11.59 21.17
C THR A 144 14.17 -10.12 21.56
N ILE A 145 13.28 -9.82 22.50
CA ILE A 145 13.11 -8.48 23.10
C ILE A 145 13.12 -8.57 24.62
N LYS A 146 13.49 -7.48 25.30
CA LYS A 146 13.57 -7.42 26.77
C LYS A 146 12.62 -6.36 27.33
N PRO A 147 12.03 -6.57 28.52
CA PRO A 147 11.32 -5.51 29.23
C PRO A 147 12.19 -4.25 29.40
N GLU A 148 11.55 -3.07 29.43
CA GLU A 148 12.17 -1.74 29.51
C GLU A 148 12.97 -1.31 28.26
N GLN A 149 13.15 -2.18 27.27
CA GLN A 149 13.70 -1.77 25.98
C GLN A 149 12.72 -0.87 25.23
N THR A 150 13.24 0.19 24.60
CA THR A 150 12.43 1.07 23.74
C THR A 150 12.49 0.59 22.29
N LEU A 151 11.33 0.40 21.66
CA LEU A 151 11.18 0.10 20.24
C LEU A 151 10.59 1.28 19.48
N LYS A 152 11.15 1.55 18.31
CA LYS A 152 10.60 2.44 17.29
C LYS A 152 9.52 1.71 16.51
N ILE A 153 8.29 2.20 16.55
CA ILE A 153 7.13 1.61 15.89
C ILE A 153 6.67 2.52 14.76
N PRO A 154 6.86 2.13 13.49
CA PRO A 154 6.39 2.89 12.33
C PRO A 154 4.86 3.05 12.31
N PRO A 155 4.33 4.07 11.61
CA PRO A 155 2.89 4.30 11.51
C PRO A 155 2.16 3.25 10.65
N VAL A 156 2.88 2.58 9.73
CA VAL A 156 2.34 1.63 8.75
C VAL A 156 3.29 0.45 8.57
N THR A 157 2.76 -0.69 8.14
CA THR A 157 3.56 -1.85 7.71
C THR A 157 4.44 -1.47 6.52
N GLY A 158 5.73 -1.80 6.60
CA GLY A 158 6.69 -1.52 5.54
C GLY A 158 8.07 -1.18 6.11
N VAL A 159 8.80 -0.32 5.39
CA VAL A 159 10.16 0.10 5.77
C VAL A 159 10.21 1.60 5.99
N VAL A 160 10.91 2.04 7.04
CA VAL A 160 11.30 3.43 7.22
C VAL A 160 12.70 3.61 6.64
N HIS A 161 12.84 4.40 5.57
CA HIS A 161 14.10 4.60 4.86
C HIS A 161 14.59 6.04 5.04
N THR A 162 15.89 6.22 5.25
CA THR A 162 16.51 7.55 5.25
C THR A 162 17.09 7.83 3.87
N VAL A 163 16.58 8.85 3.20
CA VAL A 163 16.93 9.16 1.81
C VAL A 163 18.41 9.56 1.70
N VAL A 164 19.13 8.92 0.79
CA VAL A 164 20.51 9.26 0.44
C VAL A 164 20.51 10.14 -0.82
N SER A 165 21.53 11.00 -0.95
CA SER A 165 21.70 11.86 -2.12
C SER A 165 21.69 11.05 -3.42
N GLY A 166 20.88 11.52 -4.39
CA GLY A 166 20.71 10.87 -5.69
C GLY A 166 19.65 9.77 -5.76
N GLU A 167 19.00 9.43 -4.65
CA GLU A 167 17.87 8.50 -4.67
C GLU A 167 16.59 9.15 -5.20
N THR A 168 15.77 8.34 -5.86
CA THR A 168 14.43 8.69 -6.33
C THR A 168 13.41 7.79 -5.66
N VAL A 169 12.13 8.20 -5.66
CA VAL A 169 11.02 7.35 -5.22
C VAL A 169 11.04 6.00 -5.92
N TYR A 170 11.34 5.99 -7.23
CA TYR A 170 11.41 4.77 -8.02
C TYR A 170 12.56 3.83 -7.60
N SER A 171 13.77 4.36 -7.39
CA SER A 171 14.90 3.53 -6.96
C SER A 171 14.67 2.94 -5.56
N ILE A 172 14.03 3.70 -4.68
CA ILE A 172 13.69 3.26 -3.32
C ILE A 172 12.58 2.20 -3.37
N ALA A 173 11.52 2.41 -4.15
CA ALA A 173 10.45 1.44 -4.33
C ALA A 173 10.99 0.09 -4.85
N LYS A 174 11.89 0.15 -5.85
CA LYS A 174 12.56 -1.03 -6.40
C LYS A 174 13.43 -1.75 -5.36
N LYS A 175 14.15 -1.01 -4.52
CA LYS A 175 14.99 -1.56 -3.44
C LYS A 175 14.15 -2.36 -2.44
N TYR A 176 12.96 -1.87 -2.11
CA TYR A 176 12.07 -2.48 -1.11
C TYR A 176 10.92 -3.29 -1.71
N LYS A 177 10.97 -3.61 -3.02
CA LYS A 177 9.96 -4.40 -3.73
C LYS A 177 8.52 -3.92 -3.57
N THR A 178 8.32 -2.62 -3.41
CA THR A 178 6.98 -2.02 -3.35
C THR A 178 6.69 -1.22 -4.63
N SER A 179 5.45 -0.79 -4.78
CA SER A 179 5.05 0.15 -5.82
C SER A 179 5.49 1.57 -5.44
N ALA A 180 6.03 2.32 -6.41
CA ALA A 180 6.30 3.75 -6.22
C ALA A 180 5.03 4.52 -5.84
N GLN A 181 3.87 4.08 -6.34
CA GLN A 181 2.59 4.69 -6.01
C GLN A 181 2.23 4.57 -4.53
N ASN A 182 2.62 3.47 -3.86
CA ASN A 182 2.35 3.29 -2.44
C ASN A 182 3.12 4.32 -1.60
N ILE A 183 4.35 4.66 -2.03
CA ILE A 183 5.17 5.70 -1.40
C ILE A 183 4.56 7.08 -1.63
N VAL A 184 4.16 7.37 -2.87
CA VAL A 184 3.58 8.69 -3.24
C VAL A 184 2.23 8.93 -2.57
N ASN A 185 1.36 7.91 -2.53
CA ASN A 185 0.03 8.01 -1.95
C ASN A 185 0.03 8.08 -0.43
N PHE A 186 1.16 7.79 0.22
CA PHE A 186 1.23 7.84 1.66
C PHE A 186 1.27 9.28 2.15
N ILE A 187 0.15 9.72 2.71
CA ILE A 187 -0.11 11.13 3.10
C ILE A 187 0.89 11.72 4.10
N PHE A 188 1.66 10.89 4.79
CA PHE A 188 2.66 11.34 5.77
C PHE A 188 4.09 11.37 5.21
N ASN A 189 4.27 11.11 3.91
CA ASN A 189 5.53 11.38 3.22
C ASN A 189 5.60 12.83 2.77
N ASP A 190 6.76 13.47 3.01
CA ASP A 190 7.06 14.81 2.52
C ASP A 190 7.99 14.75 1.30
N PHE A 191 7.74 15.63 0.33
CA PHE A 191 8.50 15.73 -0.90
C PHE A 191 9.08 17.14 -1.03
N ALA A 192 10.29 17.25 -1.56
CA ALA A 192 10.93 18.53 -1.85
C ALA A 192 10.12 19.33 -2.87
N ASP A 193 9.53 18.63 -3.83
CA ASP A 193 8.70 19.15 -4.91
C ASP A 193 7.58 18.11 -5.17
N ILE A 194 6.33 18.56 -5.11
CA ILE A 194 5.15 17.68 -5.18
C ILE A 194 4.80 17.25 -6.61
N ASP A 195 5.24 18.01 -7.62
CA ASP A 195 4.96 17.72 -9.03
C ASP A 195 5.93 16.66 -9.56
N THR A 196 7.18 16.71 -9.09
CA THR A 196 8.25 15.79 -9.49
C THR A 196 8.51 14.67 -8.48
N PHE A 197 7.92 14.76 -7.28
CA PHE A 197 8.21 13.89 -6.14
C PHE A 197 9.70 13.84 -5.77
N ALA A 198 10.41 14.96 -5.94
CA ALA A 198 11.81 15.06 -5.59
C ALA A 198 12.00 14.85 -4.09
N LEU A 199 13.09 14.18 -3.69
CA LEU A 199 13.38 13.85 -2.29
C LEU A 199 14.54 14.69 -1.76
N ARG A 200 14.47 15.11 -0.49
CA ARG A 200 15.60 15.75 0.19
C ARG A 200 16.51 14.69 0.80
N SER A 201 17.82 14.78 0.58
CA SER A 201 18.76 13.89 1.26
C SER A 201 18.68 14.09 2.77
N GLY A 202 18.65 12.98 3.52
CA GLY A 202 18.54 12.94 4.97
C GLY A 202 17.10 12.88 5.50
N GLN A 203 16.08 13.04 4.66
CA GLN A 203 14.69 12.94 5.11
C GLN A 203 14.27 11.49 5.36
N LEU A 204 13.38 11.30 6.34
CA LEU A 204 12.72 10.02 6.55
C LEU A 204 11.61 9.85 5.50
N LEU A 205 11.59 8.69 4.87
CA LEU A 205 10.59 8.30 3.91
C LEU A 205 9.96 6.98 4.38
N TYR A 206 8.65 6.99 4.55
CA TYR A 206 7.88 5.79 4.83
C TYR A 206 7.64 5.05 3.52
N VAL A 207 7.91 3.76 3.51
CA VAL A 207 7.77 2.89 2.35
C VAL A 207 6.72 1.82 2.67
N PRO A 208 5.42 2.11 2.46
CA PRO A 208 4.35 1.15 2.76
C PRO A 208 4.51 -0.13 1.94
N ASP A 209 4.24 -1.26 2.57
CA ASP A 209 4.36 -2.61 2.00
C ASP A 209 5.77 -2.94 1.48
N GLY A 210 6.77 -2.12 1.82
CA GLY A 210 8.16 -2.38 1.53
C GLY A 210 8.67 -3.58 2.32
N VAL A 211 9.48 -4.41 1.67
CA VAL A 211 10.14 -5.56 2.29
C VAL A 211 11.66 -5.49 2.10
N ILE A 212 12.40 -5.88 3.12
CA ILE A 212 13.86 -6.03 3.04
C ILE A 212 14.17 -7.48 2.68
N GLU A 213 14.66 -7.72 1.47
CA GLU A 213 15.09 -9.08 1.08
C GLU A 213 16.28 -9.53 1.93
N PRO A 214 16.21 -10.74 2.55
CA PRO A 214 17.38 -11.31 3.20
C PRO A 214 18.45 -11.59 2.14
N LYS A 215 19.71 -11.25 2.43
CA LYS A 215 20.82 -11.57 1.55
C LYS A 215 20.88 -13.08 1.36
N GLN A 216 20.64 -13.55 0.13
CA GLN A 216 20.80 -14.96 -0.22
C GLN A 216 22.24 -15.39 0.09
N PRO A 217 22.45 -16.54 0.74
CA PRO A 217 23.80 -17.08 0.92
C PRO A 217 24.39 -17.35 -0.47
N LYS A 218 25.52 -16.71 -0.76
CA LYS A 218 26.30 -17.05 -1.96
C LYS A 218 27.01 -18.37 -1.67
N TYR A 219 26.47 -19.47 -2.13
CA TYR A 219 27.21 -20.73 -2.15
C TYR A 219 28.39 -20.58 -3.10
N ALA A 220 29.62 -20.81 -2.63
CA ALA A 220 30.73 -20.99 -3.54
C ALA A 220 30.46 -22.29 -4.31
N ALA A 221 30.43 -22.21 -5.64
CA ALA A 221 30.30 -23.41 -6.47
C ALA A 221 31.55 -24.27 -6.26
N MET A 222 31.40 -25.33 -5.47
CA MET A 222 32.46 -26.33 -5.28
C MET A 222 32.42 -27.28 -6.48
N ALA A 223 33.58 -27.58 -7.07
CA ALA A 223 33.66 -28.53 -8.17
C ALA A 223 33.08 -29.88 -7.72
N PRO A 224 32.26 -30.57 -8.55
CA PRO A 224 31.69 -31.85 -8.17
C PRO A 224 32.81 -32.86 -7.88
N GLN A 225 32.86 -33.34 -6.64
CA GLN A 225 33.70 -34.47 -6.28
C GLN A 225 32.92 -35.75 -6.58
N TYR A 226 33.34 -36.46 -7.62
CA TYR A 226 32.77 -37.76 -7.94
C TYR A 226 33.33 -38.81 -6.98
N ALA A 227 32.49 -39.35 -6.10
CA ALA A 227 32.82 -40.57 -5.38
C ALA A 227 32.68 -41.75 -6.34
N ASN A 228 33.68 -42.63 -6.38
CA ASN A 228 33.58 -43.89 -7.13
C ASN A 228 32.52 -44.78 -6.44
N ALA A 229 31.32 -44.85 -7.01
CA ALA A 229 30.26 -45.72 -6.51
C ALA A 229 30.58 -47.17 -6.87
N ILE A 230 30.77 -48.02 -5.85
CA ILE A 230 30.86 -49.46 -6.03
C ILE A 230 29.43 -50.01 -5.98
N ALA A 231 28.93 -50.53 -7.10
CA ALA A 231 27.60 -51.11 -7.17
C ALA A 231 27.50 -52.39 -6.30
N GLY A 232 26.41 -52.52 -5.54
CA GLY A 232 26.08 -53.75 -4.81
C GLY A 232 26.58 -53.83 -3.36
N VAL A 233 27.23 -52.80 -2.83
CA VAL A 233 27.64 -52.78 -1.41
C VAL A 233 26.42 -52.52 -0.52
N ARG A 234 26.13 -53.46 0.39
CA ARG A 234 25.09 -53.30 1.42
C ARG A 234 25.69 -52.59 2.63
N GLY A 235 24.90 -51.71 3.26
CA GLY A 235 25.29 -50.93 4.43
C GLY A 235 26.04 -51.75 5.47
N SER A 236 27.18 -51.23 5.91
CA SER A 236 28.12 -51.90 6.80
C SER A 236 27.80 -51.69 8.28
N THR A 237 26.77 -50.88 8.59
CA THR A 237 26.39 -50.41 9.95
C THR A 237 27.46 -49.60 10.66
N ASN A 238 28.60 -49.37 10.02
CA ASN A 238 29.71 -48.57 10.52
C ASN A 238 29.61 -47.18 9.88
N PHE A 239 28.86 -46.30 10.55
CA PHE A 239 28.65 -44.94 10.08
C PHE A 239 29.90 -44.08 10.28
N ILE A 240 30.26 -43.31 9.26
CA ILE A 240 31.24 -42.23 9.34
C ILE A 240 30.54 -40.87 9.45
N TRP A 241 31.26 -39.86 9.95
CA TRP A 241 30.76 -38.49 9.89
C TRP A 241 30.64 -38.04 8.43
N PRO A 242 29.47 -37.53 8.00
CA PRO A 242 29.24 -37.14 6.60
C PRO A 242 29.96 -35.84 6.21
N THR A 243 30.38 -35.03 7.18
CA THR A 243 31.12 -33.80 6.95
C THR A 243 31.89 -33.38 8.22
N THR A 244 32.63 -32.27 8.15
CA THR A 244 33.37 -31.70 9.29
C THR A 244 32.75 -30.38 9.74
N GLY A 245 32.74 -30.11 11.05
CA GLY A 245 32.19 -28.87 11.59
C GLY A 245 31.83 -28.97 13.07
N ILE A 246 31.15 -27.95 13.58
CA ILE A 246 30.66 -27.89 14.96
C ILE A 246 29.18 -28.26 14.96
N ILE A 247 28.76 -29.16 15.85
CA ILE A 247 27.35 -29.48 16.02
C ILE A 247 26.66 -28.28 16.67
N THR A 248 25.75 -27.64 15.95
CA THR A 248 24.96 -26.50 16.44
C THR A 248 23.62 -26.93 17.04
N GLN A 249 23.08 -28.07 16.60
CA GLN A 249 21.83 -28.61 17.13
C GLN A 249 21.88 -30.15 17.17
N TYR A 250 21.52 -30.69 18.33
CA TYR A 250 21.33 -32.14 18.53
C TYR A 250 19.88 -32.54 18.24
N PRO A 251 19.63 -33.84 17.94
CA PRO A 251 18.28 -34.33 17.72
C PRO A 251 17.39 -34.12 18.96
N THR A 252 16.21 -33.55 18.74
CA THR A 252 15.14 -33.43 19.73
C THR A 252 13.84 -34.00 19.17
N TRP A 253 12.80 -34.12 20.01
CA TRP A 253 11.53 -34.73 19.60
C TRP A 253 10.85 -34.05 18.40
N TYR A 254 11.12 -32.76 18.15
CA TYR A 254 10.59 -31.98 17.03
C TYR A 254 11.63 -31.72 15.93
N HIS A 255 12.87 -32.18 16.11
CA HIS A 255 13.97 -31.96 15.19
C HIS A 255 14.88 -33.20 15.19
N MET A 256 14.53 -34.22 14.39
CA MET A 256 15.25 -35.49 14.33
C MET A 256 16.48 -35.44 13.40
N ALA A 257 17.28 -34.38 13.51
CA ALA A 257 18.47 -34.17 12.71
C ALA A 257 19.61 -33.57 13.53
N PHE A 258 20.85 -33.80 13.08
CA PHE A 258 22.06 -33.13 13.56
C PHE A 258 22.40 -31.98 12.63
N ASP A 259 22.52 -30.78 13.17
CA ASP A 259 22.99 -29.62 12.41
C ASP A 259 24.48 -29.42 12.64
N ILE A 260 25.26 -29.48 11.56
CA ILE A 260 26.71 -29.31 11.57
C ILE A 260 27.05 -28.01 10.83
N ALA A 261 27.58 -27.03 11.55
CA ALA A 261 28.00 -25.76 10.99
C ALA A 261 29.50 -25.76 10.67
N SER A 262 29.84 -25.24 9.49
CA SER A 262 31.23 -25.02 9.09
C SER A 262 31.34 -23.80 8.18
N ASN A 263 32.35 -22.97 8.43
CA ASN A 263 32.66 -21.80 7.60
C ASN A 263 33.51 -22.16 6.36
N ALA A 264 33.96 -23.42 6.26
CA ALA A 264 34.92 -23.87 5.25
C ALA A 264 34.28 -24.60 4.06
N LEU A 265 32.95 -24.71 4.00
CA LEU A 265 32.20 -25.49 2.99
C LEU A 265 32.81 -26.88 2.73
N PRO A 266 32.98 -27.71 3.78
CA PRO A 266 33.58 -29.03 3.62
C PRO A 266 32.71 -29.94 2.74
N PRO A 267 33.31 -30.94 2.07
CA PRO A 267 32.55 -31.91 1.31
C PRO A 267 31.54 -32.64 2.21
N VAL A 268 30.40 -32.99 1.62
CA VAL A 268 29.37 -33.83 2.26
C VAL A 268 29.35 -35.17 1.56
N ILE A 269 29.61 -36.23 2.31
CA ILE A 269 29.66 -37.61 1.84
C ILE A 269 28.59 -38.45 2.54
N ALA A 270 28.23 -39.59 1.94
CA ALA A 270 27.33 -40.52 2.58
C ALA A 270 27.97 -41.12 3.84
N ALA A 271 27.18 -41.23 4.92
CA ALA A 271 27.65 -41.78 6.20
C ALA A 271 27.88 -43.30 6.15
N ASP A 272 27.23 -44.02 5.23
CA ASP A 272 27.46 -45.43 4.93
C ASP A 272 27.10 -45.69 3.46
N THR A 273 27.43 -46.86 2.96
CA THR A 273 27.06 -47.34 1.63
C THR A 273 25.54 -47.54 1.49
N GLY A 274 25.01 -47.18 0.32
CA GLY A 274 23.57 -47.27 0.04
C GLY A 274 23.22 -46.81 -1.37
N THR A 275 21.92 -46.75 -1.66
CA THR A 275 21.39 -46.32 -2.96
C THR A 275 20.74 -44.94 -2.82
N VAL A 276 21.11 -43.99 -3.69
CA VAL A 276 20.43 -42.69 -3.78
C VAL A 276 19.02 -42.90 -4.35
N THR A 277 18.00 -42.62 -3.55
CA THR A 277 16.58 -42.74 -3.95
C THR A 277 15.97 -41.42 -4.40
N PHE A 278 16.57 -40.28 -4.03
CA PHE A 278 16.10 -38.94 -4.37
C PHE A 278 17.27 -37.96 -4.49
N ALA A 279 17.25 -37.12 -5.52
CA ALA A 279 18.11 -35.96 -5.66
C ALA A 279 17.29 -34.81 -6.27
N GLY A 280 17.22 -33.67 -5.58
CA GLY A 280 16.42 -32.54 -6.00
C GLY A 280 16.53 -31.35 -5.05
N CYS A 281 15.98 -30.21 -5.46
CA CYS A 281 15.88 -29.03 -4.62
C CYS A 281 14.48 -28.97 -4.01
N ILE A 282 14.38 -28.98 -2.68
CA ILE A 282 13.11 -28.75 -1.98
C ILE A 282 13.03 -27.24 -1.72
N ILE A 283 12.42 -26.50 -2.66
CA ILE A 283 12.10 -25.09 -2.46
C ILE A 283 10.76 -25.03 -1.72
N ARG A 284 10.80 -24.64 -0.44
CA ARG A 284 9.58 -24.27 0.29
C ARG A 284 9.12 -22.91 -0.25
N LEU A 285 8.12 -22.90 -1.13
CA LEU A 285 7.42 -21.66 -1.47
C LEU A 285 6.74 -21.13 -0.20
N PRO A 286 6.75 -19.81 0.06
CA PRO A 286 5.96 -19.25 1.15
C PRO A 286 4.49 -19.57 0.87
N ASP A 287 3.82 -20.16 1.86
CA ASP A 287 2.38 -20.43 1.81
C ASP A 287 1.66 -19.10 1.52
N VAL A 288 1.04 -19.01 0.35
CA VAL A 288 0.10 -17.95 0.03
C VAL A 288 -1.23 -18.39 0.64
N SER A 289 -1.45 -17.99 1.90
CA SER A 289 -2.76 -18.06 2.56
C SER A 289 -3.48 -16.73 2.43
#